data_AF-H0FFT8-F1
#
_entry.id   AF-H0FFT8-F1
#
_cell.length_a   1.000
_cell.length_b   1.000
_cell.length_c   1.000
_cell.angle_alpha   90.00
_cell.angle_beta   90.00
_cell.angle_gamma   90.00
#
_symmetry.space_group_name_H-M   'P 1'
#
loop_
_entity.id
_entity.type
_entity.pdbx_description
1 polymer ?
#
loop_
_entity_poly.entity_id
_entity_poly.type
_entity_poly.pdbx_seq_one_letter_code
_entity_poly.pdbx_strand_id
1 'polypeptide(L)'
;MPIATPDSWKHLPAPDQREPLNFQARYSADEYARLQAGSIPREMEDKWFIYLHDGWLRLHRSWTGNWIYALRLEQDGSDWIVADSWVNRDPEQYRITDGDYDRQLLERLLQGLITRPQQ
;
A
#
# COMPACT_ATOMS: atom_id res chain seq x y z
N MET A 1 -3.11 9.02 -16.36
CA MET A 1 -2.93 7.60 -15.98
C MET A 1 -4.21 7.12 -15.31
N PRO A 2 -4.66 5.86 -15.49
CA PRO A 2 -5.82 5.35 -14.76
C PRO A 2 -5.49 5.27 -13.27
N ILE A 3 -6.39 5.79 -12.43
CA ILE A 3 -6.31 5.66 -10.98
C ILE A 3 -6.61 4.20 -10.63
N ALA A 4 -5.76 3.58 -9.83
CA ALA A 4 -6.00 2.24 -9.33
C ALA A 4 -7.26 2.24 -8.45
N THR A 5 -8.25 1.46 -8.85
CA THR A 5 -9.50 1.23 -8.11
C THR A 5 -9.59 -0.23 -7.70
N PRO A 6 -10.40 -0.61 -6.69
CA PRO A 6 -10.58 -2.02 -6.32
C PRO A 6 -11.00 -2.92 -7.50
N ASP A 7 -11.69 -2.37 -8.50
CA ASP A 7 -12.10 -3.10 -9.71
C ASP A 7 -10.97 -3.26 -10.75
N SER A 8 -9.87 -2.49 -10.61
CA SER A 8 -8.75 -2.51 -11.55
C SER A 8 -7.95 -3.81 -11.52
N TRP A 9 -7.99 -4.56 -10.42
CA TRP A 9 -7.27 -5.84 -10.31
C TRP A 9 -7.91 -6.78 -9.31
N LYS A 10 -7.67 -8.08 -9.49
CA LYS A 10 -8.09 -9.12 -8.53
C LYS A 10 -7.44 -8.88 -7.17
N HIS A 11 -8.25 -8.89 -6.11
CA HIS A 11 -7.79 -8.74 -4.75
C HIS A 11 -8.60 -9.62 -3.80
N LEU A 12 -7.98 -10.07 -2.72
CA LEU A 12 -8.61 -10.83 -1.64
C LEU A 12 -9.07 -9.89 -0.52
N PRO A 13 -10.06 -10.33 0.30
CA PRO A 13 -10.46 -9.58 1.48
C PRO A 13 -9.32 -9.48 2.51
N ALA A 14 -9.52 -8.63 3.52
CA ALA A 14 -8.55 -8.48 4.60
C ALA A 14 -8.31 -9.84 5.30
N PRO A 15 -7.06 -10.14 5.70
CA PRO A 15 -6.74 -11.34 6.44
C PRO A 15 -7.37 -11.31 7.84
N ASP A 16 -7.64 -12.49 8.39
CA ASP A 16 -8.09 -12.64 9.78
C ASP A 16 -6.95 -12.27 10.75
N GLN A 17 -5.73 -12.72 10.43
CA GLN A 17 -4.52 -12.42 11.19
C GLN A 17 -3.80 -11.19 10.65
N ARG A 18 -3.80 -10.11 11.45
CA ARG A 18 -3.11 -8.86 11.15
C ARG A 18 -2.45 -8.31 12.39
N GLU A 19 -1.34 -7.61 12.19
CA GLU A 19 -0.57 -6.97 13.26
C GLU A 19 -0.35 -5.50 12.94
N PRO A 20 -0.44 -4.59 13.93
CA PRO A 20 -0.11 -3.19 13.72
C PRO A 20 1.36 -3.06 13.33
N LEU A 21 1.63 -2.40 12.20
CA LEU A 21 2.99 -2.17 11.73
C LEU A 21 3.62 -0.96 12.44
N ASN A 22 2.78 -0.05 12.95
CA ASN A 22 3.16 1.22 13.57
C ASN A 22 4.08 2.08 12.68
N PHE A 23 3.90 1.95 11.37
CA PHE A 23 4.59 2.78 10.38
C PHE A 23 4.05 4.20 10.43
N GLN A 24 4.96 5.17 10.46
CA GLN A 24 4.66 6.60 10.48
C GLN A 24 5.36 7.23 9.30
N ALA A 25 4.59 7.96 8.48
CA ALA A 25 5.13 8.76 7.39
C ALA A 25 4.28 10.00 7.18
N ARG A 26 4.88 11.01 6.57
CA ARG A 26 4.24 12.26 6.17
C ARG A 26 4.44 12.46 4.68
N TYR A 27 3.39 12.87 4.00
CA TYR A 27 3.33 13.09 2.57
C TYR A 27 2.74 14.47 2.29
N SER A 28 3.37 15.19 1.37
CA SER A 28 2.83 16.44 0.84
C SER A 28 1.61 16.16 -0.03
N ALA A 29 0.83 17.21 -0.37
CA ALA A 29 -0.33 17.06 -1.25
C ALA A 29 0.01 16.44 -2.63
N ASP A 30 1.19 16.74 -3.22
CA ASP A 30 1.65 16.13 -4.48
C ASP A 30 1.95 14.64 -4.31
N GLU A 31 2.64 14.27 -3.24
CA GLU A 31 2.98 12.88 -2.92
C GLU A 31 1.73 12.05 -2.68
N TYR A 32 0.77 12.61 -1.93
CA TYR A 32 -0.54 11.99 -1.71
C TYR A 32 -1.30 11.78 -3.03
N ALA A 33 -1.28 12.74 -3.96
CA ALA A 33 -1.90 12.57 -5.27
C ALA A 33 -1.29 11.38 -6.05
N ARG A 34 0.01 11.14 -5.91
CA ARG A 34 0.69 9.97 -6.49
C ARG A 34 0.30 8.67 -5.78
N LEU A 35 0.20 8.69 -4.46
CA LEU A 35 -0.30 7.54 -3.68
C LEU A 35 -1.75 7.22 -4.03
N GLN A 36 -2.58 8.24 -4.23
CA GLN A 36 -3.98 8.11 -4.64
C GLN A 36 -4.09 7.48 -6.04
N ALA A 37 -3.20 7.83 -6.96
CA ALA A 37 -3.14 7.16 -8.27
C ALA A 37 -2.84 5.66 -8.15
N GLY A 38 -2.11 5.25 -7.09
CA GLY A 38 -1.81 3.86 -6.79
C GLY A 38 -0.86 3.20 -7.81
N SER A 39 -0.84 1.87 -7.81
CA SER A 39 -0.09 1.05 -8.75
C SER A 39 -0.96 -0.08 -9.28
N ILE A 40 -1.25 -0.05 -10.58
CA ILE A 40 -1.89 -1.17 -11.26
C ILE A 40 -0.76 -2.00 -11.91
N PRO A 41 -0.64 -3.29 -11.58
CA PRO A 41 0.37 -4.14 -12.17
C PRO A 41 0.11 -4.29 -13.68
N ARG A 42 1.13 -4.03 -14.50
CA ARG A 42 1.03 -4.18 -15.97
C ARG A 42 1.94 -5.28 -16.51
N GLU A 43 3.06 -5.54 -15.83
CA GLU A 43 4.05 -6.54 -16.23
C GLU A 43 4.32 -7.54 -15.10
N MET A 44 5.02 -8.64 -15.43
CA MET A 44 5.37 -9.70 -14.46
C MET A 44 6.21 -9.19 -13.29
N GLU A 45 6.91 -8.08 -13.47
CA GLU A 45 7.74 -7.43 -12.45
C GLU A 45 6.92 -6.61 -11.43
N ASP A 46 5.73 -6.14 -11.80
CA ASP A 46 4.81 -5.47 -10.88
C ASP A 46 4.10 -6.51 -10.01
N LYS A 47 4.78 -6.93 -8.95
CA LYS A 47 4.26 -7.90 -7.97
C LYS A 47 3.26 -7.29 -6.99
N TRP A 48 2.98 -5.99 -7.09
CA TRP A 48 2.19 -5.22 -6.15
C TRP A 48 1.06 -4.46 -6.85
N PHE A 49 -0.14 -4.63 -6.31
CA PHE A 49 -1.32 -3.86 -6.67
C PHE A 49 -1.65 -2.93 -5.50
N ILE A 50 -1.61 -1.63 -5.73
CA ILE A 50 -1.75 -0.60 -4.69
C ILE A 50 -2.86 0.34 -5.10
N TYR A 51 -3.80 0.59 -4.21
CA TYR A 51 -4.86 1.56 -4.47
C TYR A 51 -5.32 2.23 -3.19
N LEU A 52 -5.75 3.49 -3.30
CA LEU A 52 -6.35 4.23 -2.21
C LEU A 52 -7.86 4.11 -2.28
N HIS A 53 -8.49 3.64 -1.22
CA HIS A 53 -9.94 3.55 -1.12
C HIS A 53 -10.40 3.91 0.29
N ASP A 54 -11.29 4.91 0.40
CA ASP A 54 -11.86 5.35 1.68
C ASP A 54 -10.80 5.80 2.70
N GLY A 55 -9.74 6.47 2.23
CA GLY A 55 -8.61 6.89 3.07
C GLY A 55 -7.63 5.77 3.45
N TRP A 56 -7.92 4.53 3.06
CA TRP A 56 -7.02 3.38 3.25
C TRP A 56 -6.26 3.08 1.97
N LEU A 57 -4.94 3.20 2.03
CA LEU A 57 -4.04 2.73 0.99
C LEU A 57 -3.80 1.24 1.21
N ARG A 58 -4.21 0.43 0.24
CA ARG A 58 -4.23 -1.03 0.33
C ARG A 58 -3.20 -1.59 -0.63
N LEU A 59 -2.31 -2.43 -0.11
CA LEU A 59 -1.26 -3.07 -0.87
C LEU A 59 -1.53 -4.56 -0.94
N HIS A 60 -1.83 -5.02 -2.14
CA HIS A 60 -2.09 -6.41 -2.47
C HIS A 60 -0.97 -6.98 -3.32
N ARG A 61 -0.77 -8.29 -3.24
CA ARG A 61 0.08 -9.01 -4.19
C ARG A 61 -0.67 -9.22 -5.49
N SER A 62 -0.12 -8.79 -6.61
CA SER A 62 -0.82 -8.88 -7.91
C SER A 62 -1.03 -10.32 -8.38
N TRP A 63 -0.18 -11.25 -7.96
CA TRP A 63 -0.21 -12.64 -8.41
C TRP A 63 -1.33 -13.43 -7.70
N THR A 64 -1.39 -13.31 -6.38
CA THR A 64 -2.31 -14.07 -5.52
C THR A 64 -3.53 -13.27 -5.07
N GLY A 65 -3.46 -11.93 -5.09
CA GLY A 65 -4.50 -11.02 -4.58
C GLY A 65 -4.39 -10.74 -3.08
N ASN A 66 -3.48 -11.39 -2.37
CA ASN A 66 -3.35 -11.30 -0.90
C ASN A 66 -3.13 -9.87 -0.46
N TRP A 67 -3.95 -9.40 0.48
CA TRP A 67 -3.76 -8.09 1.10
C TRP A 67 -2.64 -8.19 2.12
N ILE A 68 -1.49 -7.55 1.85
CA ILE A 68 -0.32 -7.64 2.73
C ILE A 68 -0.23 -6.45 3.66
N TYR A 69 -0.38 -5.22 3.15
CA TYR A 69 -0.25 -4.02 3.95
C TYR A 69 -1.46 -3.11 3.77
N ALA A 70 -1.85 -2.42 4.84
CA ALA A 70 -2.73 -1.28 4.73
C ALA A 70 -2.25 -0.11 5.56
N LEU A 71 -2.52 1.08 5.04
CA LEU A 71 -2.13 2.35 5.63
C LEU A 71 -3.34 3.28 5.61
N ARG A 72 -3.71 3.81 6.76
CA ARG A 72 -4.71 4.86 6.84
C ARG A 72 -4.00 6.21 6.74
N LEU A 73 -4.34 6.95 5.70
CA LEU A 73 -3.84 8.30 5.48
C LEU A 73 -4.88 9.29 5.99
N GLU A 74 -4.49 10.18 6.86
CA GLU A 74 -5.32 11.27 7.37
C GLU A 74 -4.70 12.62 7.03
N GLN A 75 -5.56 13.58 6.71
CA GLN A 75 -5.12 14.92 6.39
C GLN A 75 -4.75 15.67 7.68
N ASP A 76 -3.52 16.17 7.74
CA ASP A 76 -2.97 16.97 8.83
C ASP A 76 -2.61 18.36 8.28
N GLY A 77 -3.60 19.27 8.29
CA GLY A 77 -3.47 20.60 7.70
C GLY A 77 -3.27 20.56 6.18
N SER A 78 -2.08 20.95 5.72
CA SER A 78 -1.70 20.96 4.30
C SER A 78 -1.04 19.65 3.83
N ASP A 79 -0.70 18.78 4.78
CA ASP A 79 0.00 17.53 4.54
C ASP A 79 -0.88 16.34 4.92
N TRP A 80 -0.38 15.14 4.64
CA TRP A 80 -1.03 13.88 4.94
C TRP A 80 -0.10 13.03 5.80
N ILE A 81 -0.66 12.40 6.83
CA ILE A 81 0.10 11.52 7.72
C ILE A 81 -0.49 10.12 7.72
N VAL A 82 0.36 9.12 7.98
CA VAL A 82 -0.09 7.76 8.27
C VAL A 82 -0.59 7.72 9.71
N ALA A 83 -1.89 7.68 9.90
CA ALA A 83 -2.52 7.58 11.22
C ALA A 83 -2.57 6.14 11.74
N ASP A 84 -2.77 5.18 10.84
CA ASP A 84 -2.83 3.76 11.19
C ASP A 84 -2.14 2.92 10.12
N SER A 85 -1.54 1.81 10.52
CA SER A 85 -0.93 0.88 9.60
C SER A 85 -0.91 -0.53 10.17
N TRP A 86 -1.20 -1.50 9.32
CA TRP A 86 -1.17 -2.91 9.68
C TRP A 86 -0.62 -3.77 8.55
N VAL A 87 -0.08 -4.91 8.95
CA VAL A 87 0.50 -5.94 8.08
C VAL A 87 -0.22 -7.26 8.29
N ASN A 88 -0.35 -8.03 7.22
CA ASN A 88 -0.86 -9.39 7.23
C ASN A 88 0.14 -10.31 7.96
N ARG A 89 -0.34 -11.08 8.93
CA ARG A 89 0.45 -12.08 9.67
C ARG A 89 -0.07 -13.51 9.48
N ASP A 90 -0.95 -13.71 8.51
CA ASP A 90 -1.39 -15.02 8.09
C ASP A 90 -0.23 -15.75 7.38
N PRO A 91 0.27 -16.87 7.92
CA PRO A 91 1.45 -17.56 7.37
C PRO A 91 1.18 -18.25 6.02
N GLU A 92 -0.08 -18.51 5.67
CA GLU A 92 -0.47 -19.04 4.37
C GLU A 92 -0.37 -17.96 3.29
N GLN A 93 -0.64 -16.71 3.67
CA GLN A 93 -0.63 -15.57 2.76
C GLN A 93 0.69 -14.79 2.75
N TYR A 94 1.33 -14.63 3.90
CA TYR A 94 2.53 -13.85 4.13
C TYR A 94 3.42 -14.49 5.20
N ARG A 95 4.53 -15.09 4.74
CA ARG A 95 5.45 -15.85 5.61
C ARG A 95 6.46 -14.98 6.36
N ILE A 96 6.55 -13.70 6.03
CA ILE A 96 7.50 -12.80 6.67
C ILE A 96 6.86 -12.29 7.95
N THR A 97 7.53 -12.55 9.07
CA THR A 97 7.13 -12.13 10.41
C THR A 97 8.01 -11.01 10.95
N ASP A 98 8.90 -10.47 10.12
CA ASP A 98 9.87 -9.44 10.51
C ASP A 98 9.29 -8.05 10.24
N GLY A 99 8.82 -7.40 11.31
CA GLY A 99 8.20 -6.08 11.21
C GLY A 99 9.14 -4.97 10.73
N ASP A 100 10.45 -5.08 10.96
CA ASP A 100 11.41 -4.07 10.47
C ASP A 100 11.59 -4.19 8.96
N TYR A 101 11.77 -5.42 8.49
CA TYR A 101 11.79 -5.71 7.06
C TYR A 101 10.52 -5.22 6.35
N ASP A 102 9.35 -5.45 6.96
CA ASP A 102 8.06 -4.99 6.44
C ASP A 102 7.99 -3.47 6.31
N ARG A 103 8.45 -2.73 7.33
CA ARG A 103 8.50 -1.27 7.28
C ARG A 103 9.41 -0.78 6.17
N GLN A 104 10.61 -1.34 6.04
CA GLN A 104 11.55 -0.97 4.99
C GLN A 104 11.01 -1.30 3.60
N LEU A 105 10.35 -2.44 3.44
CA LEU A 105 9.75 -2.83 2.16
C LEU A 105 8.59 -1.90 1.80
N LEU A 106 7.70 -1.64 2.76
CA LEU A 106 6.57 -0.72 2.60
C LEU A 106 7.06 0.68 2.21
N GLU A 107 8.04 1.22 2.93
CA GLU A 107 8.63 2.52 2.61
C GLU A 107 9.16 2.58 1.18
N ARG A 108 9.90 1.55 0.74
CA ARG A 108 10.40 1.47 -0.65
C ARG A 108 9.28 1.45 -1.68
N LEU A 109 8.18 0.75 -1.40
CA LEU A 109 7.03 0.71 -2.30
C LEU A 109 6.38 2.09 -2.43
N LEU A 110 6.17 2.79 -1.31
CA LEU A 110 5.59 4.13 -1.28
C LEU A 110 6.52 5.15 -1.95
N GLN A 111 7.81 5.11 -1.65
CA GLN A 111 8.83 5.91 -2.32
C GLN A 111 8.85 5.66 -3.83
N GLY A 112 8.75 4.40 -4.27
CA GLY A 112 8.65 4.05 -5.68
C GLY A 112 7.42 4.66 -6.36
N LEU A 113 6.27 4.73 -5.67
CA LEU A 113 5.07 5.39 -6.19
C LEU A 113 5.25 6.91 -6.30
N ILE A 114 5.84 7.51 -5.28
CA ILE A 114 6.06 8.96 -5.20
C ILE A 114 7.12 9.41 -6.21
N THR A 115 8.17 8.63 -6.41
CA THR A 115 9.28 8.96 -7.32
C THR A 115 9.04 8.52 -8.76
N ARG A 116 8.00 7.70 -9.02
CA ARG A 116 7.67 7.23 -10.37
C ARG A 116 7.52 8.43 -11.33
N PRO A 117 8.33 8.51 -12.40
CA PRO A 117 8.17 9.56 -13.39
C PRO A 117 6.82 9.39 -14.07
N GLN A 118 6.04 10.48 -14.19
CA GLN A 118 4.87 10.51 -15.04
C GLN A 118 5.34 10.37 -16.50
N GLN A 119 5.33 9.15 -17.04
CA GLN A 119 5.48 8.93 -18.48
C GLN A 119 4.19 9.27 -19.23
#